data_AF-A0A6B8VQB4-F1
#
_entry.id   AF-A0A6B8VQB4-F1
#
_cell.length_a   1.000
_cell.length_b   1.000
_cell.length_c   1.000
_cell.angle_alpha   90.00
_cell.angle_beta   90.00
_cell.angle_gamma   90.00
#
_symmetry.space_group_name_H-M   'P 1'
#
loop_
_entity.id
_entity.type
_entity.pdbx_description
1 polymer ?
#
loop_
_entity_poly.entity_id
_entity_poly.type
_entity_poly.pdbx_seq_one_letter_code
_entity_poly.pdbx_strand_id
1 'polypeptide(L)'
;MSTIESALGLGSLVAVCGLIVGAIATMAAHLAAVDAAGAAARSHAIGVDYHPVRGEVSVTESGGLATATATVPSPLGNRTHRAVFPVEVR
;
A
#
# COMPACT_ATOMS: atom_id res chain seq x y z
N MET A 1 -1.78 29.53 34.15
CA MET A 1 -2.37 28.48 33.29
C MET A 1 -2.37 27.20 34.11
N SER A 2 -3.54 26.61 34.36
CA SER A 2 -3.67 25.48 35.29
C SER A 2 -3.22 24.17 34.63
N THR A 3 -3.07 23.11 35.44
CA THR A 3 -2.60 21.79 35.01
C THR A 3 -3.52 21.15 33.95
N ILE A 4 -4.81 21.51 33.94
CA ILE A 4 -5.80 20.99 32.99
C ILE A 4 -5.54 21.54 31.57
N GLU A 5 -5.32 22.85 31.42
CA GLU A 5 -5.02 23.47 30.13
C GLU A 5 -3.71 22.91 29.56
N SER A 6 -2.71 22.67 30.43
CA SER A 6 -1.44 22.07 30.04
C SER A 6 -1.62 20.61 29.59
N ALA A 7 -2.45 19.84 30.29
CA ALA A 7 -2.78 18.46 29.91
C ALA A 7 -3.53 18.39 28.57
N LEU A 8 -4.47 19.31 28.32
CA LEU A 8 -5.19 19.40 27.06
C LEU A 8 -4.25 19.79 25.90
N GLY A 9 -3.37 20.77 26.14
CA GLY A 9 -2.36 21.19 25.17
C GLY A 9 -1.41 20.04 24.79
N LEU A 10 -0.87 19.33 25.77
CA LEU A 10 0.01 18.18 25.52
C LEU A 10 -0.75 17.02 24.86
N GLY A 11 -1.96 16.71 25.32
CA GLY A 11 -2.79 15.65 24.76
C GLY A 11 -3.11 15.87 23.28
N SER A 12 -3.48 17.10 22.91
CA SER A 12 -3.75 17.45 21.52
C SER A 12 -2.49 17.35 20.64
N LEU A 13 -1.33 17.80 21.12
CA LEU A 13 -0.07 17.69 20.40
C LEU A 13 0.33 16.22 20.16
N VAL A 14 0.20 15.37 21.18
CA VAL A 14 0.48 13.93 21.05
C VAL A 14 -0.48 13.28 20.06
N ALA A 15 -1.77 13.62 20.11
CA ALA A 15 -2.77 13.10 19.18
C ALA A 15 -2.46 13.47 17.72
N VAL A 16 -2.14 14.74 17.46
CA VAL A 16 -1.77 15.22 16.12
C VAL A 16 -0.48 14.53 15.64
N CYS A 17 0.52 14.40 16.52
CA CYS A 17 1.76 13.69 16.21
C CYS A 17 1.49 12.23 15.80
N GLY A 18 0.68 11.51 16.59
CA GLY A 18 0.28 10.13 16.28
C GLY A 18 -0.45 10.01 14.94
N LEU A 19 -1.35 10.95 14.64
CA LEU A 19 -2.05 10.99 13.35
C LEU A 19 -1.10 11.23 12.18
N ILE A 20 -0.12 12.13 12.32
CA ILE A 20 0.88 12.40 11.27
C ILE A 20 1.69 11.14 10.99
N VAL A 21 2.18 10.45 12.03
CA VAL A 21 2.93 9.20 11.86
C VAL A 21 2.07 8.12 11.19
N GLY A 22 0.82 7.97 11.63
CA GLY A 22 -0.14 7.05 11.02
C GLY A 22 -0.42 7.37 9.54
N ALA A 23 -0.53 8.64 9.19
CA ALA A 23 -0.74 9.10 7.82
C ALA A 23 0.48 8.80 6.93
N ILE A 24 1.70 9.08 7.42
CA ILE A 24 2.94 8.78 6.70
C ILE A 24 3.08 7.27 6.45
N ALA A 25 2.86 6.44 7.48
CA ALA A 25 2.90 4.99 7.35
C ALA A 25 1.84 4.46 6.37
N THR A 26 0.66 5.09 6.34
CA THR A 26 -0.40 4.78 5.37
C THR A 26 0.01 5.13 3.95
N MET A 27 0.63 6.29 3.73
CA MET A 27 1.17 6.69 2.43
C MET A 27 2.29 5.76 1.96
N ALA A 28 3.19 5.35 2.85
CA ALA A 28 4.22 4.37 2.54
C ALA A 28 3.61 3.02 2.10
N ALA A 29 2.57 2.55 2.79
CA ALA A 29 1.83 1.34 2.40
C ALA A 29 1.14 1.49 1.04
N HIS A 30 0.65 2.68 0.71
CA HIS A 30 0.05 2.95 -0.60
C HIS A 30 1.10 2.88 -1.73
N LEU A 31 2.26 3.51 -1.54
CA LEU A 31 3.36 3.42 -2.51
C LEU A 31 3.84 1.97 -2.68
N ALA A 32 3.94 1.21 -1.59
CA ALA A 32 4.28 -0.21 -1.65
C ALA A 32 3.25 -1.04 -2.43
N ALA A 33 1.95 -0.73 -2.32
CA ALA A 33 0.92 -1.39 -3.13
C ALA A 33 1.06 -1.04 -4.62
N VAL A 34 1.39 0.21 -4.96
CA VAL A 34 1.62 0.63 -6.35
C VAL A 34 2.80 -0.12 -6.96
N ASP A 35 3.94 -0.13 -6.26
CA ASP A 35 5.16 -0.82 -6.70
C ASP A 35 4.92 -2.33 -6.83
N ALA A 36 4.31 -2.97 -5.82
CA ALA A 36 4.04 -4.39 -5.85
C ALA A 36 3.08 -4.80 -6.98
N ALA A 37 2.04 -4.01 -7.25
CA ALA A 37 1.13 -4.29 -8.36
C ALA A 37 1.85 -4.17 -9.71
N GLY A 38 2.66 -3.13 -9.90
CA GLY A 38 3.43 -2.93 -11.13
C GLY A 38 4.45 -4.05 -11.36
N ALA A 39 5.22 -4.38 -10.33
CA ALA A 39 6.21 -5.46 -10.36
C ALA A 39 5.56 -6.81 -10.66
N ALA A 40 4.45 -7.14 -10.00
CA ALA A 40 3.75 -8.41 -10.19
C ALA A 40 3.08 -8.54 -11.56
N ALA A 41 2.48 -7.46 -12.08
CA ALA A 41 1.89 -7.48 -13.41
C ALA A 41 2.97 -7.69 -14.49
N ARG A 42 4.11 -6.99 -14.35
CA ARG A 42 5.25 -7.16 -15.26
C ARG A 42 5.87 -8.55 -15.15
N SER A 43 6.11 -9.06 -13.94
CA SER A 43 6.71 -10.38 -13.74
C SER A 43 5.83 -11.46 -14.34
N HIS A 44 4.51 -11.37 -14.13
CA HIS A 44 3.55 -12.31 -14.71
C HIS A 44 3.54 -12.24 -16.24
N ALA A 45 3.59 -11.04 -16.82
CA ALA A 45 3.64 -10.85 -18.27
C ALA A 45 4.88 -11.48 -18.95
N ILE A 46 5.96 -11.69 -18.20
CA ILE A 46 7.19 -12.35 -18.67
C ILE A 46 7.38 -13.78 -18.12
N GLY A 47 6.38 -14.34 -17.44
CA GLY A 47 6.43 -15.70 -16.89
C GLY A 47 7.36 -15.88 -15.68
N VAL A 48 7.63 -14.83 -14.91
CA VAL A 48 8.46 -14.86 -13.70
C VAL A 48 7.59 -14.80 -12.44
N ASP A 49 7.86 -15.73 -11.51
CA ASP A 49 7.22 -15.75 -10.20
C ASP A 49 7.57 -14.49 -9.39
N TYR A 50 6.56 -13.88 -8.76
CA TYR A 50 6.72 -12.73 -7.89
C TYR A 50 6.15 -13.00 -6.51
N HIS A 51 6.93 -12.65 -5.49
CA HIS A 51 6.51 -12.77 -4.10
C HIS A 51 6.58 -11.39 -3.42
N PRO A 52 5.44 -10.84 -2.96
CA PRO A 52 5.45 -9.55 -2.28
C PRO A 52 6.16 -9.66 -0.94
N VAL A 53 7.03 -8.69 -0.63
CA VAL A 53 7.69 -8.59 0.69
C VAL A 53 6.66 -8.30 1.79
N ARG A 54 5.56 -7.63 1.44
CA ARG A 54 4.50 -7.23 2.37
C ARG A 54 3.15 -7.18 1.66
N GLY A 55 2.11 -7.65 2.36
CA GLY A 55 0.75 -7.68 1.83
C GLY A 55 0.51 -8.88 0.92
N GLU A 56 -0.56 -8.81 0.15
CA GLU A 56 -0.99 -9.87 -0.76
C GLU A 56 -1.09 -9.31 -2.18
N VAL A 57 -0.82 -10.16 -3.17
CA VAL A 57 -0.99 -9.83 -4.57
C VAL A 57 -1.77 -10.94 -5.26
N SER A 58 -2.80 -10.57 -6.00
CA SER A 58 -3.52 -11.47 -6.90
C SER A 58 -3.31 -11.03 -8.34
N VAL A 59 -3.02 -11.99 -9.21
CA VAL A 59 -2.84 -11.72 -10.64
C VAL A 59 -3.90 -12.50 -11.42
N THR A 60 -4.57 -11.82 -12.34
CA THR A 60 -5.53 -12.41 -13.26
C THR A 60 -5.17 -12.03 -14.69
N GLU A 61 -5.19 -13.01 -15.59
CA GLU A 61 -4.98 -12.78 -17.01
C GLU A 61 -6.32 -12.81 -17.74
N SER A 62 -6.56 -11.84 -18.62
CA SER A 62 -7.72 -11.86 -19.52
C SER A 62 -7.43 -11.07 -20.79
N GLY A 63 -7.71 -11.67 -21.96
CA GLY A 63 -7.55 -11.00 -23.26
C GLY A 63 -6.13 -10.57 -23.59
N GLY A 64 -5.11 -11.34 -23.14
CA GLY A 64 -3.70 -10.98 -23.33
C GLY A 64 -3.20 -9.85 -22.42
N LEU A 65 -3.98 -9.49 -21.39
CA LEU A 65 -3.62 -8.51 -20.37
C LEU A 65 -3.50 -9.20 -19.01
N ALA A 66 -2.34 -9.05 -18.38
CA ALA A 66 -2.09 -9.39 -17.00
C ALA A 66 -2.54 -8.24 -16.08
N THR A 67 -3.50 -8.50 -15.21
CA THR A 67 -3.95 -7.60 -14.16
C THR A 67 -3.40 -8.07 -12.83
N ALA A 68 -2.54 -7.29 -12.18
CA ALA A 68 -2.15 -7.53 -10.79
C ALA A 68 -2.85 -6.55 -9.85
N THR A 69 -3.41 -7.07 -8.76
CA THR A 69 -4.00 -6.30 -7.67
C THR A 69 -3.19 -6.56 -6.41
N ALA A 70 -2.54 -5.54 -5.88
CA ALA A 70 -1.79 -5.61 -4.64
C ALA A 70 -2.58 -4.95 -3.50
N THR A 71 -2.62 -5.60 -2.34
CA THR A 71 -3.24 -5.10 -1.11
C THR A 71 -2.23 -5.13 0.02
N VAL A 72 -1.95 -3.95 0.58
CA VAL A 72 -0.96 -3.76 1.64
C VAL A 72 -1.66 -3.19 2.89
N PRO A 73 -1.55 -3.84 4.07
CA PRO A 73 -2.18 -3.34 5.28
C PRO A 73 -1.53 -2.04 5.77
N SER A 74 -2.31 -1.15 6.37
CA SER A 74 -1.78 0.10 6.92
C SER A 74 -2.58 0.56 8.16
N PRO A 75 -2.02 1.47 8.98
CA PRO A 75 -2.67 1.94 10.21
C PRO A 75 -4.06 2.54 9.96
N LEU A 76 -4.28 3.18 8.82
CA LEU A 76 -5.57 3.77 8.44
C LEU A 76 -6.33 2.88 7.44
N GLY A 77 -6.15 1.55 7.49
CA GLY A 77 -6.83 0.57 6.65
C GLY A 77 -6.03 0.10 5.44
N ASN A 78 -6.50 -0.95 4.77
CA ASN A 78 -5.78 -1.57 3.65
C ASN A 78 -5.63 -0.59 2.47
N ARG A 79 -4.46 -0.62 1.83
CA ARG A 79 -4.16 0.14 0.61
C ARG A 79 -4.09 -0.82 -0.55
N THR A 80 -4.95 -0.62 -1.53
CA THR A 80 -5.04 -1.48 -2.71
C THR A 80 -4.68 -0.69 -3.96
N HIS A 81 -3.91 -1.30 -4.85
CA HIS A 81 -3.63 -0.76 -6.18
C HIS A 81 -3.69 -1.86 -7.24
N ARG A 82 -4.06 -1.48 -8.46
CA ARG A 82 -4.17 -2.37 -9.61
C ARG A 82 -3.29 -1.86 -10.74
N ALA A 83 -2.46 -2.74 -11.28
CA ALA A 83 -1.67 -2.49 -12.48
C ALA A 83 -2.08 -3.48 -13.58
N VAL A 84 -2.02 -3.03 -14.84
CA VAL A 84 -2.36 -3.85 -16.01
C VAL A 84 -1.20 -3.78 -17.00
N PHE A 85 -0.74 -4.93 -17.45
CA PHE A 85 0.36 -5.07 -18.41
C PHE A 85 -0.04 -6.02 -19.55
N PRO A 86 0.37 -5.75 -20.81
CA PRO A 86 0.22 -6.73 -21.89
C PRO A 86 1.15 -7.93 -21.65
N VAL A 87 0.66 -9.13 -21.94
CA VAL A 87 1.44 -10.37 -21.83
C VAL A 87 2.37 -10.49 -23.04
N GLU A 88 3.67 -10.61 -22.80
CA GLU A 88 4.70 -10.64 -23.86
C GLU A 88 5.19 -12.06 -24.13
N VAL A 89 5.11 -12.97 -23.15
CA VAL A 89 5.63 -14.34 -23.23
C VAL A 89 4.57 -15.33 -22.75
N ARG A 90 4.43 -16.46 -23.47
CA ARG A 90 3.51 -17.56 -23.16
C ARG A 90 4.27 -18.87 -23.01
#